data_AF-A0A009IJ22-F1
#
_entry.id   AF-A0A009IJ22-F1
#
_cell.length_a   1.000
_cell.length_b   1.000
_cell.length_c   1.000
_cell.angle_alpha   90.00
_cell.angle_beta   90.00
_cell.angle_gamma   90.00
#
_symmetry.space_group_name_H-M   'P 1'
#
loop_
_entity.id
_entity.type
_entity.pdbx_description
1 polymer ?
#
loop_
_entity_poly.entity_id
_entity_poly.type
_entity_poly.pdbx_seq_one_letter_code
_entity_poly.pdbx_strand_id
1 'polypeptide(L)'
;MDLGGHDKIISSVNYSLVGLYQTVNDPTTVDSFLESGRYVEDLELVGSAHLNATGNALDNLLTGNSGNNVLNGREGNDTYITNEGTDTILFQLLNSQDATGGNGHDTVLDFTLGDIRTNLQADKIDLSELLIDYSKDVSALAKFITVEQDAGNTTISLDRDGEGTMFNSVSLLTLNQVNTTLDELLNNQQIIV
;
A
#
# COMPACT_ATOMS: atom_id res chain seq x y z
N MET A 1 14.75 -1.18 -21.85
CA MET A 1 13.31 -1.00 -21.64
C MET A 1 12.96 -2.17 -20.77
N ASP A 2 12.86 -1.91 -19.48
CA ASP A 2 12.47 -2.94 -18.53
C ASP A 2 10.99 -3.24 -18.74
N LEU A 3 10.62 -4.50 -18.77
CA LEU A 3 9.29 -5.00 -19.15
C LEU A 3 8.70 -5.87 -18.05
N GLY A 4 9.13 -5.67 -16.81
CA GLY A 4 8.79 -6.51 -15.66
C GLY A 4 9.90 -7.50 -15.33
N GLY A 5 10.22 -7.57 -14.04
CA GLY A 5 11.28 -8.40 -13.47
C GLY A 5 11.36 -8.28 -11.94
N HIS A 6 12.28 -9.01 -11.33
CA HIS A 6 12.68 -8.81 -9.93
C HIS A 6 13.81 -7.79 -9.88
N ASP A 7 13.51 -6.57 -9.43
CA ASP A 7 14.48 -5.51 -9.25
C ASP A 7 15.01 -5.50 -7.81
N LYS A 8 16.30 -5.84 -7.65
CA LYS A 8 16.98 -5.84 -6.35
C LYS A 8 17.80 -4.56 -6.18
N ILE A 9 17.44 -3.71 -5.23
CA ILE A 9 18.08 -2.40 -5.04
C ILE A 9 19.11 -2.48 -3.90
N ILE A 10 20.41 -2.46 -4.25
CA ILE A 10 21.51 -2.82 -3.33
C ILE A 10 22.17 -1.62 -2.59
N SER A 11 21.90 -0.35 -2.92
CA SER A 11 22.29 0.77 -2.02
C SER A 11 21.78 2.18 -2.40
N SER A 12 21.31 2.92 -1.39
CA SER A 12 21.26 4.40 -1.20
C SER A 12 20.65 5.30 -2.29
N VAL A 13 19.78 4.80 -3.16
CA VAL A 13 19.05 5.65 -4.12
C VAL A 13 17.56 5.28 -4.09
N ASN A 14 16.68 6.28 -4.03
CA ASN A 14 15.25 6.08 -4.24
C ASN A 14 15.02 5.53 -5.65
N TYR A 15 14.24 4.46 -5.80
CA TYR A 15 13.95 3.84 -7.09
C TYR A 15 12.47 3.99 -7.45
N SER A 16 12.20 4.15 -8.74
CA SER A 16 10.86 4.19 -9.30
C SER A 16 10.88 3.37 -10.59
N LEU A 17 9.96 2.42 -10.69
CA LEU A 17 9.79 1.59 -11.88
C LEU A 17 9.22 2.47 -13.03
N VAL A 18 9.78 2.35 -14.24
CA VAL A 18 9.38 3.14 -15.43
C VAL A 18 8.69 2.24 -16.46
N GLY A 19 7.36 2.28 -16.54
CA GLY A 19 6.57 1.49 -17.49
C GLY A 19 6.24 2.25 -18.79
N LEU A 20 6.64 1.74 -19.95
CA LEU A 20 6.12 2.15 -21.27
C LEU A 20 5.52 0.93 -21.96
N TYR A 21 4.20 0.93 -22.18
CA TYR A 21 3.47 -0.11 -22.90
C TYR A 21 3.94 -0.18 -24.37
N GLN A 22 4.50 -1.31 -24.79
CA GLN A 22 4.60 -1.65 -26.22
C GLN A 22 3.77 -2.89 -26.53
N THR A 23 2.80 -2.74 -27.44
CA THR A 23 2.01 -3.85 -27.99
C THR A 23 2.90 -4.69 -28.90
N VAL A 24 3.23 -5.92 -28.49
CA VAL A 24 3.96 -6.87 -29.35
C VAL A 24 2.95 -7.61 -30.23
N ASN A 25 2.91 -7.25 -31.51
CA ASN A 25 2.09 -7.93 -32.53
C ASN A 25 2.91 -9.04 -33.21
N ASP A 26 3.08 -10.20 -32.58
CA ASP A 26 3.55 -11.42 -33.29
C ASP A 26 2.69 -12.63 -32.88
N PRO A 27 1.88 -13.18 -33.81
CA PRO A 27 0.92 -14.24 -33.50
C PRO A 27 1.50 -15.66 -33.55
N THR A 28 2.83 -15.86 -33.61
CA THR A 28 3.39 -17.20 -33.89
C THR A 28 4.36 -17.81 -32.88
N THR A 29 4.69 -17.15 -31.77
CA THR A 29 5.51 -17.79 -30.72
C THR A 29 5.16 -17.34 -29.29
N VAL A 30 4.86 -18.35 -28.46
CA VAL A 30 4.77 -18.39 -26.98
C VAL A 30 3.37 -18.21 -26.34
N ASP A 31 2.56 -19.25 -26.47
CA ASP A 31 1.31 -19.52 -25.73
C ASP A 31 1.56 -20.24 -24.38
N SER A 32 2.40 -19.72 -23.47
CA SER A 32 2.51 -20.36 -22.14
C SER A 32 2.91 -19.53 -20.92
N PHE A 33 2.90 -18.20 -20.96
CA PHE A 33 3.14 -17.37 -19.75
C PHE A 33 2.23 -16.14 -19.62
N LEU A 34 1.17 -16.04 -20.42
CA LEU A 34 0.28 -14.87 -20.43
C LEU A 34 -1.12 -15.12 -19.83
N GLU A 35 -1.34 -16.28 -19.21
CA GLU A 35 -2.60 -16.60 -18.53
C GLU A 35 -2.36 -17.15 -17.11
N SER A 36 -1.99 -16.27 -16.16
CA SER A 36 -2.44 -16.29 -14.74
C SER A 36 -1.70 -15.32 -13.79
N GLY A 37 -1.07 -14.26 -14.28
CA GLY A 37 -0.47 -13.27 -13.39
C GLY A 37 -0.06 -12.04 -14.18
N ARG A 38 -0.75 -10.93 -13.94
CA ARG A 38 -0.30 -9.58 -14.33
C ARG A 38 1.17 -9.48 -13.89
N TYR A 39 2.04 -8.88 -14.71
CA TYR A 39 3.46 -8.77 -14.37
C TYR A 39 3.62 -8.12 -12.99
N VAL A 40 3.80 -8.95 -11.95
CA VAL A 40 4.14 -8.48 -10.62
C VAL A 40 5.58 -8.00 -10.73
N GLU A 41 5.79 -6.70 -10.69
CA GLU A 41 7.13 -6.17 -10.49
C GLU A 41 7.47 -6.30 -9.01
N ASP A 42 8.51 -7.08 -8.72
CA ASP A 42 9.00 -7.30 -7.36
C ASP A 42 10.18 -6.36 -7.11
N LEU A 43 10.00 -5.47 -6.15
CA LEU A 43 11.01 -4.53 -5.68
C LEU A 43 11.43 -4.92 -4.27
N GLU A 44 12.69 -5.34 -4.13
CA GLU A 44 13.29 -5.68 -2.83
C GLU A 44 14.33 -4.61 -2.43
N LEU A 45 14.05 -3.92 -1.32
CA LEU A 45 15.03 -3.10 -0.62
C LEU A 45 15.95 -4.02 0.17
N VAL A 46 17.27 -3.82 0.07
CA VAL A 46 18.24 -4.56 0.90
C VAL A 46 19.12 -3.66 1.76
N GLY A 47 19.78 -4.27 2.73
CA GLY A 47 20.57 -3.57 3.74
C GLY A 47 19.71 -3.15 4.92
N SER A 48 20.19 -2.16 5.68
CA SER A 48 19.56 -1.71 6.93
C SER A 48 19.33 -0.19 6.97
N ALA A 49 19.46 0.47 5.82
CA ALA A 49 19.24 1.90 5.73
C ALA A 49 17.74 2.19 5.62
N HIS A 50 17.31 3.33 6.15
CA HIS A 50 15.97 3.87 5.91
C HIS A 50 15.84 4.28 4.44
N LEU A 51 15.18 3.44 3.65
CA LEU A 51 14.98 3.61 2.21
C LEU A 51 13.50 3.76 1.87
N ASN A 52 13.22 4.33 0.70
CA ASN A 52 11.88 4.43 0.17
C ASN A 52 11.77 3.57 -1.09
N ALA A 53 10.64 2.89 -1.25
CA ALA A 53 10.28 2.17 -2.47
C ALA A 53 9.03 2.80 -3.08
N THR A 54 9.03 2.95 -4.40
CA THR A 54 7.86 3.42 -5.15
C THR A 54 7.61 2.51 -6.34
N GLY A 55 6.42 1.93 -6.37
CA GLY A 55 5.89 1.11 -7.45
C GLY A 55 5.56 1.89 -8.72
N ASN A 56 4.71 1.31 -9.56
CA ASN A 56 4.22 1.90 -10.80
C ASN A 56 2.70 1.77 -10.96
N ALA A 57 2.21 1.51 -12.17
CA ALA A 57 0.78 1.43 -12.45
C ALA A 57 0.27 -0.02 -12.57
N LEU A 58 1.16 -0.99 -12.34
CA LEU A 58 0.86 -2.42 -12.29
C LEU A 58 0.83 -2.84 -10.83
N ASP A 59 0.35 -4.05 -10.56
CA ASP A 59 0.53 -4.62 -9.23
C ASP A 59 2.01 -4.85 -8.95
N ASN A 60 2.48 -4.36 -7.83
CA ASN A 60 3.83 -4.52 -7.36
C ASN A 60 3.88 -5.38 -6.10
N LEU A 61 4.95 -6.16 -5.97
CA LEU A 61 5.37 -6.73 -4.69
C LEU A 61 6.48 -5.83 -4.15
N LEU A 62 6.22 -5.12 -3.06
CA LEU A 62 7.19 -4.24 -2.41
C LEU A 62 7.70 -4.88 -1.12
N THR A 63 8.97 -5.26 -1.12
CA THR A 63 9.66 -5.82 0.05
C THR A 63 10.62 -4.80 0.65
N GLY A 64 10.34 -4.39 1.89
CA GLY A 64 11.19 -3.55 2.73
C GLY A 64 12.49 -4.24 3.18
N ASN A 65 13.33 -3.52 3.91
CA ASN A 65 14.58 -3.99 4.48
C ASN A 65 14.53 -3.96 6.02
N SER A 66 15.67 -3.92 6.70
CA SER A 66 15.69 -3.92 8.17
C SER A 66 15.69 -2.52 8.81
N GLY A 67 15.41 -1.47 8.04
CA GLY A 67 15.31 -0.10 8.52
C GLY A 67 13.98 0.49 8.11
N ASN A 68 13.50 1.47 8.88
CA ASN A 68 12.24 2.17 8.63
C ASN A 68 12.12 2.65 7.17
N ASN A 69 11.26 2.01 6.40
CA ASN A 69 11.00 2.30 5.01
C ASN A 69 9.70 3.08 4.81
N VAL A 70 9.62 3.76 3.67
CA VAL A 70 8.36 4.27 3.13
C VAL A 70 8.09 3.52 1.83
N LEU A 71 7.02 2.74 1.82
CA LEU A 71 6.61 1.91 0.68
C LEU A 71 5.33 2.51 0.08
N ASN A 72 5.34 2.74 -1.23
CA ASN A 72 4.22 3.31 -1.97
C ASN A 72 4.02 2.51 -3.27
N GLY A 73 2.97 1.70 -3.34
CA GLY A 73 2.65 0.86 -4.49
C GLY A 73 2.21 1.65 -5.73
N ARG A 74 1.59 2.82 -5.51
CA ARG A 74 0.94 3.67 -6.50
C ARG A 74 -0.35 3.05 -7.05
N GLU A 75 -0.51 2.89 -8.35
CA GLU A 75 -1.76 2.38 -8.94
C GLU A 75 -1.61 0.87 -9.12
N GLY A 76 -2.65 0.09 -8.85
CA GLY A 76 -2.56 -1.37 -8.94
C GLY A 76 -3.26 -1.99 -7.75
N ASN A 77 -3.15 -3.31 -7.59
CA ASN A 77 -3.46 -3.95 -6.31
C ASN A 77 -2.16 -4.52 -5.77
N ASP A 78 -1.50 -3.77 -4.89
CA ASP A 78 -0.13 -4.02 -4.49
C ASP A 78 -0.03 -4.95 -3.28
N THR A 79 1.10 -5.63 -3.14
CA THR A 79 1.43 -6.47 -2.00
C THR A 79 2.68 -5.95 -1.29
N TYR A 80 2.61 -5.77 0.02
CA TYR A 80 3.71 -5.26 0.84
C TYR A 80 4.22 -6.33 1.80
N ILE A 81 5.55 -6.40 1.92
CA ILE A 81 6.27 -7.08 2.99
C ILE A 81 7.17 -6.02 3.64
N THR A 82 6.83 -5.53 4.83
CA THR A 82 7.54 -4.42 5.48
C THR A 82 8.87 -4.85 6.09
N ASN A 83 9.00 -6.11 6.51
CA ASN A 83 10.15 -6.66 7.26
C ASN A 83 10.36 -5.98 8.62
N GLU A 84 11.59 -5.57 8.94
CA GLU A 84 11.94 -5.01 10.25
C GLU A 84 12.02 -3.48 10.17
N GLY A 85 11.37 -2.80 11.09
CA GLY A 85 11.48 -1.35 11.22
C GLY A 85 10.14 -0.77 11.61
N THR A 86 10.11 0.55 11.78
CA THR A 86 8.85 1.29 11.83
C THR A 86 8.51 1.74 10.41
N ASP A 87 7.89 0.86 9.63
CA ASP A 87 7.63 1.12 8.21
C ASP A 87 6.38 1.96 8.00
N THR A 88 6.27 2.58 6.82
CA THR A 88 5.11 3.39 6.44
C THR A 88 4.60 2.92 5.08
N ILE A 89 3.40 2.34 5.06
CA ILE A 89 2.66 2.13 3.82
C ILE A 89 1.96 3.44 3.48
N LEU A 90 2.40 4.08 2.39
CA LEU A 90 1.98 5.41 1.97
C LEU A 90 1.00 5.32 0.81
N PHE A 91 -0.20 5.86 0.99
CA PHE A 91 -1.17 6.05 -0.07
C PHE A 91 -1.24 7.52 -0.48
N GLN A 92 -1.16 7.78 -1.79
CA GLN A 92 -1.17 9.14 -2.35
C GLN A 92 -2.40 9.39 -3.19
N LEU A 93 -2.75 10.66 -3.40
CA LEU A 93 -3.84 11.00 -4.32
C LEU A 93 -3.35 10.98 -5.78
N LEU A 94 -3.54 9.86 -6.47
CA LEU A 94 -3.12 9.65 -7.87
C LEU A 94 -4.23 10.07 -8.85
N ASN A 95 -5.48 9.80 -8.50
CA ASN A 95 -6.67 10.13 -9.28
C ASN A 95 -7.78 10.68 -8.37
N SER A 96 -8.03 11.99 -8.47
CA SER A 96 -9.03 12.67 -7.65
C SER A 96 -10.47 12.22 -7.87
N GLN A 97 -10.78 11.56 -8.99
CA GLN A 97 -12.11 11.05 -9.33
C GLN A 97 -12.33 9.60 -8.87
N ASP A 98 -11.31 8.94 -8.36
CA ASP A 98 -11.37 7.56 -7.90
C ASP A 98 -11.60 7.48 -6.38
N ALA A 99 -12.41 6.50 -5.95
CA ALA A 99 -12.77 6.31 -4.54
C ALA A 99 -11.59 5.82 -3.68
N THR A 100 -10.63 5.11 -4.25
CA THR A 100 -9.36 4.72 -3.59
C THR A 100 -8.30 5.82 -3.70
N GLY A 101 -8.62 6.95 -4.35
CA GLY A 101 -7.63 7.94 -4.77
C GLY A 101 -6.73 7.45 -5.91
N GLY A 102 -7.07 6.33 -6.55
CA GLY A 102 -6.32 5.72 -7.64
C GLY A 102 -5.32 4.65 -7.20
N ASN A 103 -5.27 4.30 -5.90
CA ASN A 103 -4.31 3.31 -5.38
C ASN A 103 -4.78 1.86 -5.49
N GLY A 104 -6.06 1.62 -5.81
CA GLY A 104 -6.62 0.26 -5.86
C GLY A 104 -6.78 -0.38 -4.48
N HIS A 105 -6.76 -1.73 -4.42
CA HIS A 105 -6.92 -2.51 -3.19
C HIS A 105 -5.68 -3.33 -2.89
N ASP A 106 -4.95 -2.89 -1.87
CA ASP A 106 -3.64 -3.37 -1.49
C ASP A 106 -3.69 -4.41 -0.35
N THR A 107 -2.60 -5.17 -0.20
CA THR A 107 -2.44 -6.16 0.88
C THR A 107 -1.08 -6.03 1.57
N VAL A 108 -1.05 -6.00 2.90
CA VAL A 108 0.18 -6.11 3.70
C VAL A 108 0.24 -7.49 4.33
N LEU A 109 1.34 -8.21 4.13
CA LEU A 109 1.48 -9.61 4.56
C LEU A 109 1.99 -9.77 6.00
N ASP A 110 2.72 -8.79 6.51
CA ASP A 110 3.49 -8.85 7.76
C ASP A 110 3.33 -7.60 8.64
N PHE A 111 2.21 -6.89 8.50
CA PHE A 111 1.96 -5.64 9.23
C PHE A 111 2.12 -5.84 10.74
N THR A 112 3.02 -5.08 11.35
CA THR A 112 3.30 -5.19 12.78
C THR A 112 2.41 -4.23 13.57
N LEU A 113 1.42 -4.79 14.26
CA LEU A 113 0.55 -4.06 15.19
C LEU A 113 1.29 -3.68 16.49
N GLY A 114 1.17 -2.43 16.94
CA GLY A 114 1.68 -1.98 18.23
C GLY A 114 1.84 -0.46 18.31
N ASP A 115 1.95 0.08 19.53
CA ASP A 115 2.14 1.52 19.73
C ASP A 115 3.52 1.97 19.25
N ILE A 116 3.57 2.78 18.20
CA ILE A 116 4.81 3.28 17.57
C ILE A 116 5.72 4.06 18.53
N ARG A 117 5.20 4.53 19.67
CA ARG A 117 6.00 5.21 20.70
C ARG A 117 6.87 4.25 21.50
N THR A 118 6.51 2.97 21.52
CA THR A 118 7.11 1.95 22.40
C THR A 118 7.56 0.70 21.66
N ASN A 119 6.96 0.38 20.52
CA ASN A 119 7.36 -0.70 19.64
C ASN A 119 8.05 -0.11 18.40
N LEU A 120 9.36 -0.31 18.30
CA LEU A 120 10.17 0.18 17.17
C LEU A 120 9.94 -0.62 15.88
N GLN A 121 9.19 -1.72 15.96
CA GLN A 121 8.80 -2.52 14.81
C GLN A 121 7.37 -2.24 14.35
N ALA A 122 6.64 -1.33 15.01
CA ALA A 122 5.24 -1.10 14.66
C ALA A 122 5.10 -0.28 13.38
N ASP A 123 4.29 -0.77 12.45
CA ASP A 123 4.11 -0.17 11.14
C ASP A 123 3.05 0.93 11.16
N LYS A 124 3.07 1.80 10.15
CA LYS A 124 2.14 2.91 9.97
C LYS A 124 1.48 2.84 8.60
N ILE A 125 0.26 3.35 8.54
CA ILE A 125 -0.53 3.51 7.32
C ILE A 125 -0.81 5.00 7.18
N ASP A 126 -0.29 5.60 6.10
CA ASP A 126 -0.45 7.03 5.83
C ASP A 126 -1.51 7.24 4.75
N LEU A 127 -2.61 7.88 5.15
CA LEU A 127 -3.79 8.19 4.34
C LEU A 127 -4.01 9.71 4.25
N SER A 128 -3.02 10.51 4.67
CA SER A 128 -3.15 11.97 4.83
C SER A 128 -3.55 12.71 3.56
N GLU A 129 -3.27 12.14 2.38
CA GLU A 129 -3.61 12.76 1.09
C GLU A 129 -5.00 12.35 0.57
N LEU A 130 -5.65 11.35 1.16
CA LEU A 130 -6.85 10.76 0.58
C LEU A 130 -8.15 11.41 1.07
N LEU A 131 -8.16 11.94 2.29
CA LEU A 131 -9.39 12.46 2.91
C LEU A 131 -9.72 13.88 2.42
N ILE A 132 -10.98 14.11 2.05
CA ILE A 132 -11.50 15.39 1.59
C ILE A 132 -12.21 16.07 2.77
N ASP A 133 -11.84 17.33 3.04
CA ASP A 133 -12.45 18.16 4.09
C ASP A 133 -12.44 17.54 5.51
N TYR A 134 -11.59 16.55 5.76
CA TYR A 134 -11.42 15.97 7.09
C TYR A 134 -10.90 17.03 8.06
N SER A 135 -11.70 17.33 9.08
CA SER A 135 -11.42 18.39 10.06
C SER A 135 -10.26 18.07 11.01
N LYS A 136 -9.66 16.89 10.89
CA LYS A 136 -8.67 16.33 11.83
C LYS A 136 -9.22 16.09 13.24
N ASP A 137 -10.55 16.05 13.35
CA ASP A 137 -11.24 15.57 14.53
C ASP A 137 -11.38 14.05 14.44
N VAL A 138 -10.59 13.34 15.26
CA VAL A 138 -10.58 11.87 15.30
C VAL A 138 -11.96 11.29 15.61
N SER A 139 -12.83 12.02 16.31
CA SER A 139 -14.20 11.56 16.59
C SER A 139 -15.07 11.46 15.33
N ALA A 140 -14.70 12.16 14.25
CA ALA A 140 -15.34 12.07 12.95
C ALA A 140 -14.66 11.08 11.99
N LEU A 141 -13.49 10.52 12.36
CA LEU A 141 -12.70 9.68 11.45
C LEU A 141 -13.42 8.40 11.04
N ALA A 142 -14.28 7.86 11.91
CA ALA A 142 -15.10 6.67 11.60
C ALA A 142 -16.08 6.88 10.43
N LYS A 143 -16.32 8.12 10.02
CA LYS A 143 -17.06 8.43 8.79
C LYS A 143 -16.24 8.16 7.53
N PHE A 144 -14.93 8.39 7.61
CA PHE A 144 -13.99 8.27 6.49
C PHE A 144 -13.32 6.91 6.42
N ILE A 145 -13.04 6.30 7.57
CA ILE A 145 -12.33 5.03 7.66
C ILE A 145 -13.19 4.03 8.40
N THR A 146 -13.40 2.88 7.77
CA THR A 146 -14.07 1.73 8.37
C THR A 146 -13.10 0.56 8.42
N VAL A 147 -13.12 -0.18 9.53
CA VAL A 147 -12.19 -1.30 9.78
C VAL A 147 -13.01 -2.52 10.16
N GLU A 148 -12.95 -3.55 9.33
CA GLU A 148 -13.70 -4.80 9.51
C GLU A 148 -12.74 -5.98 9.59
N GLN A 149 -13.06 -6.94 10.45
CA GLN A 149 -12.25 -8.15 10.62
C GLN A 149 -13.00 -9.35 10.05
N ASP A 150 -12.32 -10.14 9.22
CA ASP A 150 -12.85 -11.40 8.69
C ASP A 150 -11.73 -12.45 8.61
N ALA A 151 -12.03 -13.67 9.07
CA ALA A 151 -11.11 -14.80 9.07
C ALA A 151 -9.69 -14.51 9.62
N GLY A 152 -9.55 -13.57 10.56
CA GLY A 152 -8.27 -13.16 11.15
C GLY A 152 -7.50 -12.07 10.38
N ASN A 153 -8.04 -11.63 9.25
CA ASN A 153 -7.56 -10.47 8.51
C ASN A 153 -8.32 -9.21 8.94
N THR A 154 -7.72 -8.05 8.71
CA THR A 154 -8.37 -6.74 8.87
C THR A 154 -8.46 -6.06 7.51
N THR A 155 -9.65 -5.62 7.11
CA THR A 155 -9.85 -4.78 5.93
C THR A 155 -10.14 -3.36 6.36
N ILE A 156 -9.35 -2.43 5.84
CA ILE A 156 -9.51 -0.99 6.00
C ILE A 156 -10.16 -0.46 4.72
N SER A 157 -11.35 0.10 4.88
CA SER A 157 -12.10 0.73 3.78
C SER A 157 -12.18 2.24 3.99
N LEU A 158 -12.17 2.96 2.88
CA LEU A 158 -12.07 4.40 2.77
C LEU A 158 -13.32 4.96 2.12
N ASP A 159 -13.95 5.92 2.78
CA ASP A 159 -14.85 6.90 2.20
C ASP A 159 -14.15 8.26 2.21
N ARG A 160 -13.80 8.76 1.02
CA ARG A 160 -12.97 9.97 0.91
C ARG A 160 -13.68 11.24 1.34
N ASP A 161 -15.01 11.30 1.26
CA ASP A 161 -15.79 12.48 1.67
C ASP A 161 -16.48 12.30 3.02
N GLY A 162 -16.53 11.06 3.55
CA GLY A 162 -17.08 10.72 4.85
C GLY A 162 -18.59 10.91 4.97
N GLU A 163 -19.26 11.25 3.87
CA GLU A 163 -20.70 11.50 3.84
C GLU A 163 -21.42 10.51 2.92
N GLY A 164 -20.67 9.59 2.27
CA GLY A 164 -21.21 8.58 1.36
C GLY A 164 -21.85 9.20 0.12
N THR A 165 -21.37 10.37 -0.31
CA THR A 165 -22.02 11.16 -1.37
C THR A 165 -21.30 11.03 -2.71
N MET A 166 -20.23 11.79 -2.91
CA MET A 166 -19.38 11.77 -4.09
C MET A 166 -18.58 10.48 -4.15
N PHE A 167 -18.18 9.97 -2.99
CA PHE A 167 -17.50 8.69 -2.85
C PHE A 167 -18.30 7.78 -1.92
N ASN A 168 -18.40 6.51 -2.29
CA ASN A 168 -18.87 5.49 -1.36
C ASN A 168 -17.64 4.86 -0.70
N SER A 169 -17.83 4.29 0.50
CA SER A 169 -16.80 3.47 1.14
C SER A 169 -16.34 2.33 0.22
N VAL A 170 -15.02 2.20 0.06
CA VAL A 170 -14.36 1.16 -0.76
C VAL A 170 -13.20 0.54 0.02
N SER A 171 -12.98 -0.76 -0.10
CA SER A 171 -11.81 -1.42 0.49
C SER A 171 -10.53 -0.89 -0.15
N LEU A 172 -9.61 -0.41 0.68
CA LEU A 172 -8.32 0.15 0.27
C LEU A 172 -7.18 -0.80 0.62
N LEU A 173 -7.21 -1.37 1.82
CA LEU A 173 -6.09 -2.16 2.35
C LEU A 173 -6.57 -3.36 3.14
N THR A 174 -5.96 -4.52 2.90
CA THR A 174 -6.10 -5.70 3.74
C THR A 174 -4.80 -5.96 4.50
N LEU A 175 -4.88 -6.01 5.82
CA LEU A 175 -3.82 -6.49 6.70
C LEU A 175 -4.03 -7.99 6.90
N ASN A 176 -3.17 -8.79 6.29
CA ASN A 176 -3.27 -10.24 6.33
C ASN A 176 -2.84 -10.76 7.71
N GLN A 177 -3.69 -11.62 8.30
CA GLN A 177 -3.45 -12.23 9.61
C GLN A 177 -3.21 -11.24 10.76
N VAL A 178 -3.68 -10.00 10.60
CA VAL A 178 -3.73 -9.00 11.66
C VAL A 178 -5.19 -8.78 12.03
N ASN A 179 -5.55 -9.06 13.27
CA ASN A 179 -6.89 -8.84 13.79
C ASN A 179 -6.87 -7.61 14.70
N THR A 180 -7.35 -6.46 14.19
CA THR A 180 -7.30 -5.18 14.90
C THR A 180 -8.50 -4.30 14.57
N THR A 181 -8.74 -3.27 15.37
CA THR A 181 -9.83 -2.31 15.20
C THR A 181 -9.30 -0.92 14.87
N LEU A 182 -10.17 -0.03 14.35
CA LEU A 182 -9.81 1.38 14.15
C LEU A 182 -9.31 2.03 15.45
N ASP A 183 -10.00 1.80 16.58
CA ASP A 183 -9.62 2.36 17.87
C ASP A 183 -8.22 1.90 18.31
N GLU A 184 -7.88 0.62 18.11
CA GLU A 184 -6.57 0.09 18.44
C GLU A 184 -5.47 0.71 17.58
N LEU A 185 -5.67 0.77 16.25
CA LEU A 185 -4.74 1.41 15.33
C LEU A 185 -4.53 2.89 15.67
N LEU A 186 -5.59 3.61 16.05
CA LEU A 186 -5.50 5.02 16.45
C LEU A 186 -4.77 5.20 17.79
N ASN A 187 -5.08 4.37 18.79
CA ASN A 187 -4.39 4.41 20.08
C ASN A 187 -2.89 4.12 19.93
N ASN A 188 -2.55 3.25 18.99
CA ASN A 188 -1.18 2.91 18.63
C ASN A 188 -0.49 3.96 17.73
N GLN A 189 -1.20 5.01 17.28
CA GLN A 189 -0.76 5.99 16.28
C GLN A 189 -0.27 5.34 14.96
N GLN A 190 -0.95 4.28 14.52
CA GLN A 190 -0.63 3.55 13.30
C GLN A 190 -1.43 4.03 12.07
N ILE A 191 -2.44 4.88 12.24
CA ILE A 191 -3.12 5.60 11.15
C ILE A 191 -2.68 7.07 11.16
N ILE A 192 -2.23 7.58 10.01
CA ILE A 192 -1.89 8.98 9.79
C ILE A 192 -2.90 9.60 8.80
N VAL A 193 -3.55 10.69 9.21
CA VAL A 193 -4.63 11.40 8.50
C VAL A 193 -4.60 12.91 8.73
#